data_AF-A0ABD5S351-F1
#
_entry.id   AF-A0ABD5S351-F1
#
_cell.length_a   1.000
_cell.length_b   1.000
_cell.length_c   1.000
_cell.angle_alpha   90.00
_cell.angle_beta   90.00
_cell.angle_gamma   90.00
#
_symmetry.space_group_name_H-M   'P 1'
#
loop_
_entity.id
_entity.type
_entity.pdbx_description
1 polymer ?
#
loop_
_entity_poly.entity_id
_entity_poly.type
_entity_poly.pdbx_seq_one_letter_code
_entity_poly.pdbx_strand_id
1 'polypeptide(L)'
;GDPAGGVTLADDARAFDALEAHDADSRAGLWKMRKAAAPILLSRTTDEKHISFIEDGAVPAERLPEYVERFREVIDAHDANTSFYAHAGPGVLHVRPLVNTKTVEGLETFEAIADEVTDFVVEFDGSVSGEHGDGRARTQWNRKLYGDRLWSAFRDLKSAYDPDWLLNPGNVCGALDDEPTPTDGSQVAPAHDMTENLRFDPEYEFDADFDSELNWENENGFQGMAELCHGCGGCRGGQETTGGVMCPTYRAAEEEIQSTRGRANALRQAMSGDLPENEQFTDEFADEVLDLCIGCKGCARDCPSEVDMAKMKVEVLHEQHRRHGAGLRDRLFANIDALSAVGSALAPLSNLASSVP
;
A
#
# COMPACT_ATOMS: atom_id res chain seq x y z
N GLY A 1 -33.61 -16.41 4.82
CA GLY A 1 -35.03 -16.24 4.47
C GLY A 1 -35.27 -16.90 3.14
N ASP A 2 -36.44 -17.52 2.97
CA ASP A 2 -36.90 -18.14 1.73
C ASP A 2 -37.01 -17.08 0.60
N PRO A 3 -36.33 -17.23 -0.56
CA PRO A 3 -36.36 -16.25 -1.64
C PRO A 3 -37.65 -16.27 -2.47
N ALA A 4 -38.60 -17.17 -2.18
CA ALA A 4 -39.88 -17.25 -2.91
C ALA A 4 -40.99 -16.33 -2.35
N GLY A 5 -40.75 -15.65 -1.23
CA GLY A 5 -41.67 -14.64 -0.70
C GLY A 5 -41.46 -13.30 -1.40
N GLY A 6 -42.40 -12.90 -2.26
CA GLY A 6 -42.39 -11.60 -2.91
C GLY A 6 -42.16 -10.48 -1.89
N VAL A 7 -41.02 -9.81 -2.01
CA VAL A 7 -40.71 -8.61 -1.23
C VAL A 7 -41.57 -7.50 -1.81
N THR A 8 -42.64 -7.12 -1.12
CA THR A 8 -43.31 -5.85 -1.38
C THR A 8 -42.34 -4.74 -1.00
N LEU A 9 -41.66 -4.18 -2.01
CA LEU A 9 -40.86 -2.96 -1.85
C LEU A 9 -41.83 -1.86 -1.40
N ALA A 10 -41.63 -1.33 -0.20
CA ALA A 10 -42.35 -0.15 0.27
C ALA A 10 -42.08 1.03 -0.67
N ASP A 11 -43.02 1.99 -0.74
CA ASP A 11 -42.97 3.16 -1.64
C ASP A 11 -41.72 4.07 -1.48
N ASP A 12 -40.90 3.84 -0.46
CA ASP A 12 -39.56 4.43 -0.27
C ASP A 12 -38.44 3.48 -0.75
N ALA A 13 -38.54 2.98 -1.98
CA ALA A 13 -37.52 2.09 -2.53
C ALA A 13 -36.19 2.85 -2.72
N ARG A 14 -35.26 2.68 -1.78
CA ARG A 14 -33.89 3.27 -1.84
C ARG A 14 -33.00 2.60 -2.90
N ALA A 15 -33.34 1.39 -3.32
CA ALA A 15 -32.69 0.69 -4.42
C ALA A 15 -33.49 0.91 -5.70
N PHE A 16 -32.84 1.47 -6.73
CA PHE A 16 -33.44 1.76 -8.04
C PHE A 16 -33.04 0.75 -9.12
N ASP A 17 -32.07 -0.12 -8.84
CA ASP A 17 -31.62 -1.18 -9.75
C ASP A 17 -31.03 -2.37 -8.96
N ALA A 18 -31.06 -3.55 -9.57
CA ALA A 18 -30.48 -4.77 -9.01
C ALA A 18 -29.98 -5.69 -10.13
N LEU A 19 -28.75 -6.21 -9.98
CA LEU A 19 -28.19 -7.23 -10.85
C LEU A 19 -28.26 -8.59 -10.15
N GLU A 20 -29.00 -9.53 -10.74
CA GLU A 20 -29.07 -10.91 -10.26
C GLU A 20 -28.04 -11.79 -11.00
N ALA A 21 -27.39 -12.68 -10.26
CA ALA A 21 -26.44 -13.65 -10.82
C ALA A 21 -26.74 -15.05 -10.29
N HIS A 22 -27.22 -15.93 -11.19
CA HIS A 22 -27.67 -17.28 -10.84
C HIS A 22 -26.63 -18.36 -11.19
N ASP A 23 -25.96 -18.21 -12.34
CA ASP A 23 -24.89 -19.13 -12.77
C ASP A 23 -23.55 -18.85 -12.06
N ALA A 24 -22.58 -19.75 -12.21
CA ALA A 24 -21.30 -19.63 -11.54
C ALA A 24 -20.46 -18.46 -12.09
N ASP A 25 -20.49 -18.21 -13.39
CA ASP A 25 -19.66 -17.21 -14.06
C ASP A 25 -20.14 -15.80 -13.74
N SER A 26 -21.46 -15.57 -13.78
CA SER A 26 -22.06 -14.29 -13.39
C SER A 26 -21.78 -13.95 -11.93
N ARG A 27 -21.88 -14.94 -11.02
CA ARG A 27 -21.55 -14.75 -9.59
C ARG A 27 -20.07 -14.41 -9.42
N ALA A 28 -19.19 -15.13 -10.11
CA ALA A 28 -17.76 -14.86 -10.08
C ALA A 28 -17.43 -13.45 -10.59
N GLY A 29 -18.11 -12.99 -11.65
CA GLY A 29 -17.99 -11.64 -12.19
C GLY A 29 -18.35 -10.54 -11.18
N LEU A 30 -19.51 -10.65 -10.52
CA LEU A 30 -19.93 -9.68 -9.50
C LEU A 30 -19.00 -9.67 -8.29
N TRP A 31 -18.56 -10.84 -7.83
CA TRP A 31 -17.56 -10.93 -6.76
C TRP A 31 -16.22 -10.32 -7.15
N LYS A 32 -15.78 -10.54 -8.39
CA LYS A 32 -14.55 -9.93 -8.92
C LYS A 32 -14.66 -8.41 -8.92
N MET A 33 -15.80 -7.85 -9.36
CA MET A 33 -16.06 -6.41 -9.32
C MET A 33 -15.95 -5.85 -7.89
N ARG A 34 -16.64 -6.46 -6.91
CA ARG A 34 -16.58 -6.02 -5.51
C ARG A 34 -15.17 -6.10 -4.93
N LYS A 35 -14.40 -7.13 -5.29
CA LYS A 35 -13.01 -7.30 -4.84
C LYS A 35 -12.04 -6.34 -5.52
N ALA A 36 -12.36 -5.83 -6.70
CA ALA A 36 -11.53 -4.89 -7.45
C ALA A 36 -11.60 -3.45 -6.94
N ALA A 37 -12.61 -3.08 -6.14
CA ALA A 37 -12.82 -1.70 -5.69
C ALA A 37 -11.60 -1.10 -4.97
N ALA A 38 -11.09 -1.73 -3.91
CA ALA A 38 -9.91 -1.24 -3.19
C ALA A 38 -8.63 -1.19 -4.08
N PRO A 39 -8.31 -2.23 -4.88
CA PRO A 39 -7.25 -2.15 -5.89
C PRO A 39 -7.33 -0.91 -6.79
N ILE A 40 -8.50 -0.60 -7.35
CA ILE A 40 -8.74 0.55 -8.23
C ILE A 40 -8.47 1.89 -7.50
N LEU A 41 -8.88 2.00 -6.23
CA LEU A 41 -8.59 3.20 -5.44
C LEU A 41 -7.09 3.38 -5.18
N LEU A 42 -6.36 2.27 -5.07
CA LEU A 42 -4.94 2.22 -4.74
C LEU A 42 -4.02 2.26 -5.98
N SER A 43 -4.58 2.27 -7.20
CA SER A 43 -3.83 2.43 -8.45
C SER A 43 -3.77 3.88 -8.94
N ARG A 44 -4.17 4.85 -8.10
CA ARG A 44 -4.10 6.30 -8.41
C ARG A 44 -2.65 6.79 -8.36
N THR A 45 -2.18 7.43 -9.44
CA THR A 45 -0.76 7.87 -9.53
C THR A 45 -0.52 9.34 -9.14
N THR A 46 -1.56 10.14 -8.94
CA THR A 46 -1.46 11.52 -8.40
C THR A 46 -0.89 11.57 -6.99
N ASP A 47 -0.53 12.76 -6.49
CA ASP A 47 -0.05 12.93 -5.10
C ASP A 47 -1.12 12.62 -4.05
N GLU A 48 -2.37 12.98 -4.30
CA GLU A 48 -3.47 12.60 -3.41
C GLU A 48 -3.72 11.09 -3.48
N LYS A 49 -3.83 10.44 -2.32
CA LYS A 49 -4.06 8.99 -2.20
C LYS A 49 -5.27 8.69 -1.33
N HIS A 50 -5.93 7.56 -1.61
CA HIS A 50 -6.94 6.96 -0.71
C HIS A 50 -6.26 6.24 0.47
N ILE A 51 -5.71 7.03 1.39
CA ILE A 51 -4.96 6.54 2.54
C ILE A 51 -5.88 5.74 3.48
N SER A 52 -5.30 4.72 4.11
CA SER A 52 -5.95 3.82 5.07
C SER A 52 -5.62 4.34 6.49
N PHE A 53 -6.44 5.26 7.02
CA PHE A 53 -6.24 5.85 8.34
C PHE A 53 -7.48 5.86 9.26
N ILE A 54 -8.68 5.95 8.68
CA ILE A 54 -9.98 5.91 9.38
C ILE A 54 -10.91 4.82 8.85
N GLU A 55 -10.48 4.08 7.82
CA GLU A 55 -11.27 2.99 7.26
C GLU A 55 -11.50 1.93 8.32
N ASP A 56 -12.63 1.23 8.32
CA ASP A 56 -12.95 0.15 9.28
C ASP A 56 -13.60 0.62 10.60
N GLY A 57 -14.30 1.75 10.57
CA GLY A 57 -15.20 2.15 11.64
C GLY A 57 -16.46 1.29 11.68
N ALA A 58 -16.89 0.90 12.89
CA ALA A 58 -18.04 0.04 13.13
C ALA A 58 -19.04 0.72 14.08
N VAL A 59 -20.32 0.78 13.68
CA VAL A 59 -21.42 1.31 14.50
C VAL A 59 -22.62 0.36 14.45
N PRO A 60 -23.58 0.42 15.38
CA PRO A 60 -24.82 -0.33 15.27
C PRO A 60 -25.48 -0.13 13.90
N ALA A 61 -25.91 -1.22 13.24
CA ALA A 61 -26.34 -1.20 11.84
C ALA A 61 -27.52 -0.24 11.59
N GLU A 62 -28.40 -0.07 12.59
CA GLU A 62 -29.50 0.89 12.57
C GLU A 62 -29.06 2.36 12.51
N ARG A 63 -27.83 2.69 12.95
CA ARG A 63 -27.25 4.04 12.91
C ARG A 63 -26.48 4.33 11.62
N LEU A 64 -26.27 3.34 10.74
CA LEU A 64 -25.51 3.51 9.49
C LEU A 64 -25.96 4.69 8.61
N PRO A 65 -27.27 4.99 8.44
CA PRO A 65 -27.67 6.14 7.63
C PRO A 65 -27.16 7.47 8.18
N GLU A 66 -27.29 7.69 9.49
CA GLU A 66 -26.83 8.88 10.19
C GLU A 66 -25.29 8.95 10.21
N TYR A 67 -24.63 7.81 10.41
CA TYR A 67 -23.18 7.68 10.35
C TYR A 67 -22.59 8.08 8.99
N VAL A 68 -23.23 7.66 7.90
CA VAL A 68 -22.84 8.06 6.53
C VAL A 68 -23.07 9.56 6.29
N GLU A 69 -24.15 10.12 6.83
CA GLU A 69 -24.43 11.56 6.73
C GLU A 69 -23.36 12.38 7.45
N ARG A 70 -23.05 12.05 8.71
CA ARG A 70 -21.98 12.68 9.50
C ARG A 70 -20.61 12.58 8.84
N PHE A 71 -20.30 11.42 8.26
CA PHE A 71 -19.08 11.27 7.47
C PHE A 71 -19.02 12.22 6.28
N ARG A 72 -20.12 12.37 5.54
CA ARG A 72 -20.17 13.29 4.40
C ARG A 72 -20.01 14.74 4.85
N GLU A 73 -20.65 15.12 5.95
CA GLU A 73 -20.50 16.46 6.53
C GLU A 73 -19.04 16.78 6.85
N VAL A 74 -18.31 15.86 7.50
CA VAL A 74 -16.88 16.05 7.81
C VAL A 74 -16.06 16.13 6.52
N ILE A 75 -16.27 15.22 5.57
CA ILE A 75 -15.52 15.22 4.31
C ILE A 75 -15.77 16.50 3.50
N ASP A 76 -17.01 16.97 3.43
CA ASP A 76 -17.39 18.20 2.74
C ASP A 76 -16.82 19.44 3.46
N ALA A 77 -16.77 19.44 4.80
CA ALA A 77 -16.20 20.55 5.58
C ALA A 77 -14.69 20.74 5.38
N HIS A 78 -14.00 19.66 5.01
CA HIS A 78 -12.57 19.65 4.68
C HIS A 78 -12.28 19.75 3.17
N ASP A 79 -13.30 20.05 2.35
CA ASP A 79 -13.20 20.09 0.88
C ASP A 79 -12.56 18.81 0.27
N ALA A 80 -12.72 17.67 0.94
CA ALA A 80 -12.11 16.41 0.58
C ALA A 80 -13.04 15.55 -0.28
N ASN A 81 -12.48 14.54 -0.95
CA ASN A 81 -13.26 13.49 -1.60
C ASN A 81 -13.09 12.18 -0.86
N THR A 82 -14.05 11.26 -0.94
CA THR A 82 -13.92 9.95 -0.27
C THR A 82 -14.59 8.83 -1.06
N SER A 83 -14.18 7.61 -0.76
CA SER A 83 -14.82 6.39 -1.27
C SER A 83 -15.41 5.57 -0.12
N PHE A 84 -16.62 5.06 -0.32
CA PHE A 84 -17.30 4.17 0.61
C PHE A 84 -17.41 2.76 0.03
N TYR A 85 -17.00 1.77 0.80
CA TYR A 85 -17.33 0.37 0.59
C TYR A 85 -17.48 -0.31 1.95
N ALA A 86 -18.30 -1.35 2.05
CA ALA A 86 -18.78 -1.76 3.37
C ALA A 86 -18.97 -3.26 3.52
N HIS A 87 -18.95 -3.66 4.79
CA HIS A 87 -19.71 -4.79 5.31
C HIS A 87 -20.91 -4.21 6.08
N ALA A 88 -21.91 -3.71 5.34
CA ALA A 88 -23.03 -2.99 5.94
C ALA A 88 -23.88 -3.85 6.90
N GLY A 89 -23.91 -5.17 6.71
CA GLY A 89 -24.64 -6.09 7.59
C GLY A 89 -24.21 -6.00 9.07
N PRO A 90 -22.91 -6.16 9.39
CA PRO A 90 -22.38 -5.97 10.74
C PRO A 90 -22.17 -4.51 11.18
N GLY A 91 -22.49 -3.51 10.34
CA GLY A 91 -22.30 -2.10 10.71
C GLY A 91 -20.91 -1.52 10.42
N VAL A 92 -20.08 -2.23 9.65
CA VAL A 92 -18.69 -1.82 9.35
C VAL A 92 -18.62 -1.11 8.00
N LEU A 93 -18.10 0.13 8.00
CA LEU A 93 -17.82 0.89 6.79
C LEU A 93 -16.32 1.09 6.60
N HIS A 94 -15.85 0.86 5.38
CA HIS A 94 -14.53 1.27 4.93
C HIS A 94 -14.67 2.57 4.14
N VAL A 95 -14.25 3.65 4.79
CA VAL A 95 -14.22 5.00 4.24
C VAL A 95 -12.76 5.35 3.97
N ARG A 96 -12.44 5.82 2.76
CA ARG A 96 -11.08 6.21 2.40
C ARG A 96 -11.06 7.62 1.80
N PRO A 97 -10.82 8.64 2.63
CA PRO A 97 -10.61 10.00 2.16
C PRO A 97 -9.43 10.06 1.19
N LEU A 98 -9.56 10.92 0.19
CA LEU A 98 -8.53 11.29 -0.75
C LEU A 98 -7.80 12.49 -0.17
N VAL A 99 -6.55 12.28 0.26
CA VAL A 99 -5.73 13.31 0.92
C VAL A 99 -4.31 13.31 0.35
N ASN A 100 -3.62 14.45 0.47
CA ASN A 100 -2.22 14.58 0.08
C ASN A 100 -1.37 14.93 1.31
N THR A 101 -0.72 13.93 1.93
CA THR A 101 0.14 14.15 3.10
C THR A 101 1.50 14.77 2.75
N LYS A 102 1.80 14.98 1.46
CA LYS A 102 3.01 15.73 1.02
C LYS A 102 2.87 17.24 1.20
N THR A 103 1.72 17.74 1.64
CA THR A 103 1.53 19.16 1.95
C THR A 103 1.17 19.31 3.42
N VAL A 104 1.57 20.44 4.01
CA VAL A 104 1.22 20.77 5.41
C VAL A 104 -0.30 20.79 5.59
N GLU A 105 -1.01 21.49 4.70
CA GLU A 105 -2.48 21.57 4.73
C GLU A 105 -3.13 20.19 4.60
N GLY A 106 -2.65 19.33 3.69
CA GLY A 106 -3.23 18.00 3.51
C GLY A 106 -2.93 17.05 4.66
N LEU A 107 -1.83 17.26 5.38
CA LEU A 107 -1.53 16.56 6.62
C LEU A 107 -2.41 17.04 7.79
N GLU A 108 -2.66 18.34 7.90
CA GLU A 108 -3.60 18.91 8.87
C GLU A 108 -5.02 18.39 8.63
N THR A 109 -5.48 18.36 7.37
CA THR A 109 -6.76 17.76 6.99
C THR A 109 -6.83 16.26 7.33
N PHE A 110 -5.75 15.52 7.09
CA PHE A 110 -5.66 14.09 7.40
C PHE A 110 -5.87 13.81 8.89
N GLU A 111 -5.20 14.56 9.78
CA GLU A 111 -5.37 14.41 11.23
C GLU A 111 -6.75 14.89 11.70
N ALA A 112 -7.22 16.04 11.21
CA ALA A 112 -8.50 16.61 11.62
C ALA A 112 -9.68 15.69 11.28
N ILE A 113 -9.70 15.10 10.08
CA ILE A 113 -10.69 14.09 9.70
C ILE A 113 -10.64 12.91 10.67
N ALA A 114 -9.46 12.44 11.06
CA ALA A 114 -9.32 11.30 11.96
C ALA A 114 -9.84 11.58 13.37
N ASP A 115 -9.55 12.78 13.91
CA ASP A 115 -10.06 13.19 15.21
C ASP A 115 -11.59 13.29 15.19
N GLU A 116 -12.16 14.08 14.27
CA GLU A 116 -13.62 14.30 14.17
C GLU A 116 -14.41 13.00 13.91
N VAL A 117 -13.86 12.11 13.08
CA VAL A 117 -14.45 10.78 12.85
C VAL A 117 -14.44 9.95 14.11
N THR A 118 -13.37 10.03 14.89
CA THR A 118 -13.30 9.34 16.16
C THR A 118 -14.33 9.87 17.15
N ASP A 119 -14.59 11.19 17.22
CA ASP A 119 -15.65 11.77 18.07
C ASP A 119 -16.99 11.12 17.81
N PHE A 120 -17.48 11.17 16.56
CA PHE A 120 -18.82 10.68 16.30
C PHE A 120 -18.90 9.16 16.36
N VAL A 121 -17.85 8.41 16.03
CA VAL A 121 -17.82 6.95 16.26
C VAL A 121 -18.05 6.63 17.74
N VAL A 122 -17.41 7.38 18.65
CA VAL A 122 -17.64 7.24 20.09
C VAL A 122 -19.06 7.65 20.47
N GLU A 123 -19.61 8.72 19.90
CA GLU A 123 -21.02 9.13 20.10
C GLU A 123 -22.04 8.05 19.67
N PHE A 124 -21.69 7.25 18.66
CA PHE A 124 -22.51 6.14 18.16
C PHE A 124 -22.36 4.84 18.97
N ASP A 125 -21.62 4.85 20.08
CA ASP A 125 -21.22 3.64 20.83
C ASP A 125 -20.50 2.61 19.92
N GLY A 126 -19.72 3.12 18.97
CA GLY A 126 -19.02 2.34 17.94
C GLY A 126 -17.59 1.93 18.32
N SER A 127 -16.90 1.35 17.34
CA SER A 127 -15.46 1.09 17.36
C SER A 127 -14.79 1.84 16.21
N VAL A 128 -13.67 2.50 16.48
CA VAL A 128 -12.88 3.14 15.41
C VAL A 128 -12.23 2.09 14.50
N SER A 129 -11.94 0.89 15.02
CA SER A 129 -11.32 -0.23 14.32
C SER A 129 -12.11 -1.52 14.59
N GLY A 130 -12.82 -2.02 13.59
CA GLY A 130 -13.62 -3.24 13.70
C GLY A 130 -12.80 -4.54 13.53
N GLU A 131 -11.85 -4.51 12.60
CA GLU A 131 -11.08 -5.64 12.08
C GLU A 131 -9.57 -5.35 12.01
N HIS A 132 -9.15 -4.12 11.72
CA HIS A 132 -7.76 -3.77 11.36
C HIS A 132 -6.81 -3.63 12.57
N GLY A 133 -7.36 -3.46 13.78
CA GLY A 133 -6.61 -3.14 14.99
C GLY A 133 -6.17 -1.68 15.07
N ASP A 134 -5.49 -1.30 16.16
CA ASP A 134 -5.18 0.10 16.44
C ASP A 134 -3.84 0.54 15.82
N GLY A 135 -2.78 -0.23 16.06
CA GLY A 135 -1.44 0.05 15.54
C GLY A 135 -0.93 1.45 15.94
N ARG A 136 -0.07 2.05 15.11
CA ARG A 136 0.36 3.45 15.28
C ARG A 136 -0.79 4.42 14.97
N ALA A 137 -1.45 4.17 13.85
CA ALA A 137 -2.45 5.06 13.26
C ALA A 137 -3.63 5.42 14.19
N ARG A 138 -3.95 4.63 15.22
CA ARG A 138 -5.11 4.92 16.09
C ARG A 138 -4.74 5.14 17.55
N THR A 139 -3.46 4.98 17.90
CA THR A 139 -3.00 5.06 19.29
C THR A 139 -3.40 6.38 19.94
N GLN A 140 -3.23 7.49 19.21
CA GLN A 140 -3.52 8.85 19.67
C GLN A 140 -4.95 9.01 20.24
N TRP A 141 -5.93 8.27 19.73
CA TRP A 141 -7.33 8.36 20.17
C TRP A 141 -7.83 7.16 20.97
N ASN A 142 -7.00 6.15 21.22
CA ASN A 142 -7.44 4.95 21.94
C ASN A 142 -7.98 5.27 23.35
N ARG A 143 -7.36 6.20 24.09
CA ARG A 143 -7.87 6.61 25.40
C ARG A 143 -9.26 7.26 25.31
N LYS A 144 -9.53 8.04 24.26
CA LYS A 144 -10.84 8.66 23.98
C LYS A 144 -11.92 7.60 23.75
N LEU A 145 -11.62 6.53 23.02
CA LEU A 145 -12.54 5.42 22.78
C LEU A 145 -12.77 4.54 24.02
N TYR A 146 -11.70 4.06 24.64
CA TYR A 146 -11.78 3.05 25.69
C TYR A 146 -12.04 3.62 27.09
N GLY A 147 -11.77 4.91 27.27
CA GLY A 147 -11.84 5.61 28.56
C GLY A 147 -10.75 5.18 29.55
N ASP A 148 -10.60 5.94 30.64
CA ASP A 148 -9.48 5.80 31.58
C ASP A 148 -9.36 4.40 32.19
N ARG A 149 -10.49 3.72 32.45
CA ARG A 149 -10.48 2.40 33.11
C ARG A 149 -9.83 1.33 32.23
N LEU A 150 -10.23 1.23 30.97
CA LEU A 150 -9.69 0.23 30.05
C LEU A 150 -8.29 0.62 29.57
N TRP A 151 -8.05 1.92 29.34
CA TRP A 151 -6.72 2.46 29.07
C TRP A 151 -5.71 2.06 30.14
N SER A 152 -6.05 2.25 31.42
CA SER A 152 -5.18 1.85 32.54
C SER A 152 -4.96 0.33 32.56
N ALA A 153 -6.00 -0.47 32.31
CA ALA A 153 -5.88 -1.92 32.26
C ALA A 153 -4.96 -2.42 31.14
N PHE A 154 -4.98 -1.77 29.96
CA PHE A 154 -4.05 -2.08 28.86
C PHE A 154 -2.60 -1.85 29.29
N ARG A 155 -2.35 -0.75 30.00
CA ARG A 155 -1.01 -0.41 30.49
C ARG A 155 -0.53 -1.30 31.61
N ASP A 156 -1.38 -1.64 32.56
CA ASP A 156 -1.05 -2.58 33.62
C ASP A 156 -0.63 -3.94 33.02
N LEU A 157 -1.40 -4.41 32.03
CA LEU A 157 -1.07 -5.64 31.30
C LEU A 157 0.24 -5.52 30.51
N LYS A 158 0.44 -4.39 29.80
CA LYS A 158 1.65 -4.12 29.03
C LYS A 158 2.88 -4.12 29.92
N SER A 159 2.87 -3.38 31.03
CA SER A 159 3.97 -3.29 31.99
C SER A 159 4.20 -4.59 32.74
N ALA A 160 3.17 -5.40 32.99
CA ALA A 160 3.34 -6.71 33.62
C ALA A 160 4.08 -7.72 32.71
N TYR A 161 3.87 -7.63 31.39
CA TYR A 161 4.48 -8.55 30.42
C TYR A 161 5.79 -8.02 29.82
N ASP A 162 5.91 -6.71 29.65
CA ASP A 162 7.05 -6.01 29.07
C ASP A 162 7.44 -4.80 29.95
N PRO A 163 8.09 -5.04 31.10
CA PRO A 163 8.38 -4.00 32.10
C PRO A 163 9.25 -2.85 31.58
N ASP A 164 10.10 -3.13 30.59
CA ASP A 164 11.00 -2.16 29.95
C ASP A 164 10.41 -1.57 28.65
N TRP A 165 9.17 -1.93 28.29
CA TRP A 165 8.44 -1.42 27.13
C TRP A 165 9.17 -1.57 25.78
N LEU A 166 9.92 -2.66 25.59
CA LEU A 166 10.72 -2.90 24.39
C LEU A 166 9.92 -3.46 23.20
N LEU A 167 8.79 -4.12 23.47
CA LEU A 167 7.99 -4.80 22.45
C LEU A 167 6.98 -3.83 21.81
N ASN A 168 7.32 -3.31 20.63
CA ASN A 168 6.48 -2.39 19.84
C ASN A 168 6.11 -1.11 20.63
N PRO A 169 7.12 -0.32 21.07
CA PRO A 169 6.94 0.82 21.95
C PRO A 169 5.97 1.85 21.37
N GLY A 170 5.16 2.47 22.24
CA GLY A 170 4.26 3.57 21.91
C GLY A 170 2.92 3.14 21.32
N ASN A 171 2.85 1.99 20.64
CA ASN A 171 1.61 1.55 20.00
C ASN A 171 0.54 1.13 21.01
N VAL A 172 -0.73 1.35 20.65
CA VAL A 172 -1.97 0.98 21.36
C VAL A 172 -2.20 1.72 22.68
N CYS A 173 -1.18 1.84 23.53
CA CYS A 173 -1.31 2.40 24.88
C CYS A 173 -0.08 3.21 25.36
N GLY A 174 0.68 3.80 24.43
CA GLY A 174 1.81 4.70 24.74
C GLY A 174 1.40 5.94 25.54
N ALA A 175 2.38 6.60 26.18
CA ALA A 175 2.19 7.83 26.97
C ALA A 175 1.65 8.96 26.10
N LEU A 176 0.53 9.56 26.51
CA LEU A 176 -0.03 10.75 25.85
C LEU A 176 0.60 12.01 26.45
N ASP A 177 0.63 13.10 25.68
CA ASP A 177 1.28 14.36 26.08
C ASP A 177 0.67 15.02 27.32
N ASP A 178 -0.62 14.78 27.59
CA ASP A 178 -1.34 15.32 28.75
C ASP A 178 -1.05 14.55 30.05
N GLU A 179 -0.31 13.44 29.98
CA GLU A 179 -0.07 12.56 31.11
C GLU A 179 1.23 12.89 31.87
N PRO A 180 1.23 12.80 33.21
CA PRO A 180 2.44 13.03 33.99
C PRO A 180 3.44 11.89 33.79
N THR A 181 4.73 12.22 33.71
CA THR A 181 5.81 11.23 33.70
C THR A 181 5.74 10.35 34.96
N PRO A 182 5.82 9.01 34.84
CA PRO A 182 5.82 8.12 35.99
C PRO A 182 6.94 8.44 36.98
N THR A 183 6.64 8.43 38.27
CA THR A 183 7.59 8.75 39.35
C THR A 183 8.21 7.52 40.01
N ASP A 184 7.70 6.33 39.70
CA ASP A 184 8.16 5.05 40.23
C ASP A 184 9.34 4.44 39.44
N GLY A 185 9.85 5.17 38.44
CA GLY A 185 10.94 4.74 37.57
C GLY A 185 10.50 3.80 36.43
N SER A 186 9.18 3.57 36.26
CA SER A 186 8.67 2.84 35.11
C SER A 186 8.94 3.60 33.81
N GLN A 187 9.33 2.87 32.77
CA GLN A 187 9.54 3.43 31.44
C GLN A 187 8.27 3.17 30.63
N VAL A 188 7.65 4.24 30.15
CA VAL A 188 6.51 4.16 29.24
C VAL A 188 6.92 4.89 27.97
N ALA A 189 6.86 4.19 26.83
CA ALA A 189 7.16 4.81 25.56
C ALA A 189 6.06 5.83 25.18
N PRO A 190 6.41 6.99 24.61
CA PRO A 190 5.43 7.96 24.11
C PRO A 190 4.54 7.31 23.05
N ALA A 191 3.27 7.67 23.04
CA ALA A 191 2.34 7.33 21.97
C ALA A 191 2.85 7.91 20.65
N HIS A 192 2.60 7.21 19.55
CA HIS A 192 2.84 7.76 18.22
C HIS A 192 1.71 8.71 17.87
N ASP A 193 2.06 9.86 17.32
CA ASP A 193 1.12 10.73 16.62
C ASP A 193 0.78 10.13 15.25
N MET A 194 -0.46 10.31 14.79
CA MET A 194 -0.88 9.88 13.45
C MET A 194 -0.04 10.54 12.34
N THR A 195 0.48 11.74 12.59
CA THR A 195 1.24 12.55 11.63
C THR A 195 2.73 12.19 11.59
N GLU A 196 3.19 11.27 12.43
CA GLU A 196 4.57 10.78 12.45
C GLU A 196 4.76 9.51 11.62
N ASN A 197 6.02 9.23 11.24
CA ASN A 197 6.42 8.00 10.53
C ASN A 197 5.63 7.74 9.24
N LEU A 198 5.20 8.82 8.57
CA LEU A 198 4.46 8.74 7.33
C LEU A 198 5.34 8.21 6.22
N ARG A 199 4.72 7.53 5.24
CA ARG A 199 5.42 7.17 4.00
C ARG A 199 5.75 8.41 3.17
N PHE A 200 4.85 9.38 3.20
CA PHE A 200 4.93 10.67 2.52
C PHE A 200 4.51 11.73 3.53
N ASP A 201 5.37 12.69 3.78
CA ASP A 201 5.15 13.84 4.66
C ASP A 201 5.50 15.13 3.89
N PRO A 202 5.30 16.33 4.47
CA PRO A 202 5.60 17.59 3.81
C PRO A 202 7.07 17.83 3.46
N GLU A 203 8.00 17.06 4.04
CA GLU A 203 9.44 17.11 3.75
C GLU A 203 9.83 16.09 2.67
N TYR A 204 8.91 15.19 2.26
CA TYR A 204 9.14 14.22 1.20
C TYR A 204 9.37 14.91 -0.14
N GLU A 205 10.57 14.72 -0.70
CA GLU A 205 10.92 15.10 -2.06
C GLU A 205 11.20 13.85 -2.89
N PHE A 206 10.86 13.89 -4.17
CA PHE A 206 11.18 12.82 -5.11
C PHE A 206 12.00 13.40 -6.25
N ASP A 207 13.16 12.84 -6.49
CA ASP A 207 14.00 13.13 -7.64
C ASP A 207 14.54 11.82 -8.24
N ALA A 208 14.18 11.55 -9.49
CA ALA A 208 14.72 10.41 -10.21
C ALA A 208 16.19 10.64 -10.62
N ASP A 209 16.62 11.90 -10.70
CA ASP A 209 17.89 12.38 -11.28
C ASP A 209 18.02 12.05 -12.79
N PHE A 210 16.90 11.81 -13.47
CA PHE A 210 16.82 11.70 -14.93
C PHE A 210 15.42 12.01 -15.48
N ASP A 211 15.37 12.39 -16.75
CA ASP A 211 14.12 12.50 -17.50
C ASP A 211 13.72 11.14 -18.07
N SER A 212 12.47 10.71 -17.82
CA SER A 212 11.96 9.45 -18.35
C SER A 212 11.92 9.45 -19.89
N GLU A 213 12.50 8.42 -20.53
CA GLU A 213 12.48 8.29 -21.99
C GLU A 213 11.21 7.58 -22.48
N LEU A 214 10.62 6.70 -21.65
CA LEU A 214 9.37 6.04 -21.98
C LEU A 214 8.17 6.96 -21.72
N ASN A 215 7.14 6.83 -22.54
CA ASN A 215 5.86 7.48 -22.28
C ASN A 215 5.12 6.78 -21.14
N TRP A 216 4.78 7.51 -20.08
CA TRP A 216 3.97 7.07 -18.95
C TRP A 216 2.53 7.59 -19.08
N GLU A 217 1.60 6.71 -19.42
CA GLU A 217 0.17 7.01 -19.54
C GLU A 217 -0.51 7.04 -18.16
N ASN A 218 -0.10 7.99 -17.32
CA ASN A 218 -0.63 8.21 -15.98
C ASN A 218 -0.45 9.69 -15.58
N GLU A 219 -0.92 10.08 -14.39
CA GLU A 219 -0.95 11.48 -13.97
C GLU A 219 0.43 12.04 -13.57
N ASN A 220 1.26 11.25 -12.88
CA ASN A 220 2.56 11.71 -12.34
C ASN A 220 3.78 11.00 -12.97
N GLY A 221 3.65 10.50 -14.19
CA GLY A 221 4.73 9.88 -14.94
C GLY A 221 5.41 8.70 -14.23
N PHE A 222 6.74 8.69 -14.30
CA PHE A 222 7.58 7.70 -13.62
C PHE A 222 7.45 7.79 -12.09
N GLN A 223 7.43 9.01 -11.52
CA GLN A 223 7.26 9.22 -10.08
C GLN A 223 5.97 8.58 -9.57
N GLY A 224 4.85 8.83 -10.25
CA GLY A 224 3.56 8.27 -9.87
C GLY A 224 3.55 6.75 -9.85
N MET A 225 4.35 6.09 -10.70
CA MET A 225 4.53 4.64 -10.71
C MET A 225 5.46 4.16 -9.57
N ALA A 226 6.55 4.88 -9.31
CA ALA A 226 7.48 4.56 -8.22
C ALA A 226 6.80 4.64 -6.84
N GLU A 227 5.87 5.58 -6.68
CA GLU A 227 5.10 5.79 -5.45
C GLU A 227 3.85 4.90 -5.32
N LEU A 228 3.51 4.13 -6.36
CA LEU A 228 2.23 3.43 -6.46
C LEU A 228 2.12 2.21 -5.53
N CYS A 229 3.25 1.65 -5.08
CA CYS A 229 3.25 0.50 -4.20
C CYS A 229 2.69 0.86 -2.81
N HIS A 230 1.45 0.45 -2.54
CA HIS A 230 0.84 0.65 -1.21
C HIS A 230 1.26 -0.39 -0.15
N GLY A 231 1.88 -1.50 -0.56
CA GLY A 231 2.50 -2.46 0.36
C GLY A 231 1.68 -3.69 0.78
N CYS A 232 0.55 -4.01 0.11
CA CYS A 232 -0.32 -5.15 0.47
C CYS A 232 0.34 -6.53 0.54
N GLY A 233 1.57 -6.69 0.04
CA GLY A 233 2.26 -7.98 0.11
C GLY A 233 1.72 -9.03 -0.87
N GLY A 234 0.78 -8.69 -1.75
CA GLY A 234 0.24 -9.62 -2.75
C GLY A 234 1.33 -10.33 -3.55
N CYS A 235 2.39 -9.62 -3.93
CA CYS A 235 3.56 -10.17 -4.63
C CYS A 235 4.35 -11.26 -3.89
N ARG A 236 4.05 -11.49 -2.60
CA ARG A 236 4.59 -12.60 -1.80
C ARG A 236 3.69 -13.84 -1.80
N GLY A 237 2.48 -13.73 -2.32
CA GLY A 237 1.52 -14.84 -2.34
C GLY A 237 1.79 -15.86 -3.45
N GLY A 238 1.21 -17.05 -3.26
CA GLY A 238 1.24 -18.13 -4.24
C GLY A 238 0.40 -17.85 -5.49
N GLN A 239 0.48 -18.74 -6.49
CA GLN A 239 -0.29 -18.61 -7.73
C GLN A 239 -1.80 -18.62 -7.49
N GLU A 240 -2.23 -19.45 -6.55
CA GLU A 240 -3.63 -19.62 -6.12
C GLU A 240 -4.24 -18.31 -5.60
N THR A 241 -3.44 -17.44 -4.97
CA THR A 241 -3.92 -16.26 -4.25
C THR A 241 -3.70 -14.96 -4.99
N THR A 242 -2.58 -14.83 -5.70
CA THR A 242 -2.11 -13.56 -6.28
C THR A 242 -2.28 -13.50 -7.79
N GLY A 243 -2.57 -14.63 -8.44
CA GLY A 243 -2.61 -14.73 -9.90
C GLY A 243 -1.37 -15.41 -10.48
N GLY A 244 -1.36 -15.51 -11.80
CA GLY A 244 -0.55 -16.49 -12.51
C GLY A 244 0.95 -16.24 -12.44
N VAL A 245 1.39 -14.99 -12.65
CA VAL A 245 2.79 -14.68 -12.97
C VAL A 245 3.49 -13.98 -11.82
N MET A 246 2.89 -12.97 -11.18
CA MET A 246 3.56 -12.16 -10.15
C MET A 246 3.78 -12.94 -8.84
N CYS A 247 4.98 -13.03 -8.27
CA CYS A 247 6.31 -12.63 -8.75
C CYS A 247 7.19 -13.88 -8.79
N PRO A 248 7.70 -14.32 -9.95
CA PRO A 248 8.34 -15.63 -10.05
C PRO A 248 9.68 -15.69 -9.31
N THR A 249 10.40 -14.57 -9.22
CA THR A 249 11.70 -14.52 -8.55
C THR A 249 11.57 -14.49 -7.03
N TYR A 250 10.57 -13.79 -6.49
CA TYR A 250 10.21 -13.96 -5.08
C TYR A 250 9.82 -15.41 -4.78
N ARG A 251 9.01 -16.07 -5.61
CA ARG A 251 8.61 -17.46 -5.36
C ARG A 251 9.77 -18.45 -5.45
N ALA A 252 10.82 -18.11 -6.19
CA ALA A 252 12.02 -18.94 -6.30
C ALA A 252 12.99 -18.74 -5.13
N ALA A 253 13.14 -17.50 -4.63
CA ALA A 253 14.13 -17.16 -3.60
C ALA A 253 13.54 -17.00 -2.19
N GLU A 254 12.26 -16.66 -2.09
CA GLU A 254 11.53 -16.25 -0.87
C GLU A 254 12.10 -15.00 -0.15
N GLU A 255 12.91 -14.22 -0.86
CA GLU A 255 13.56 -13.01 -0.34
C GLU A 255 12.77 -11.73 -0.68
N GLU A 256 12.55 -10.86 0.31
CA GLU A 256 11.73 -9.65 0.17
C GLU A 256 12.21 -8.74 -0.98
N ILE A 257 13.53 -8.57 -1.11
CA ILE A 257 14.16 -7.76 -2.16
C ILE A 257 13.78 -8.25 -3.57
N GLN A 258 13.53 -9.55 -3.73
CA GLN A 258 13.12 -10.16 -4.99
C GLN A 258 11.61 -10.04 -5.27
N SER A 259 10.82 -9.45 -4.38
CA SER A 259 9.40 -9.18 -4.58
C SER A 259 9.15 -7.88 -5.34
N THR A 260 7.95 -7.73 -5.92
CA THR A 260 7.55 -6.47 -6.57
C THR A 260 7.59 -5.30 -5.59
N ARG A 261 7.06 -5.48 -4.37
CA ARG A 261 7.06 -4.40 -3.37
C ARG A 261 8.46 -4.10 -2.84
N GLY A 262 9.33 -5.10 -2.71
CA GLY A 262 10.72 -4.90 -2.31
C GLY A 262 11.45 -3.98 -3.29
N ARG A 263 11.39 -4.31 -4.58
CA ARG A 263 12.00 -3.48 -5.63
C ARG A 263 11.38 -2.09 -5.75
N ALA A 264 10.06 -1.98 -5.70
CA ALA A 264 9.38 -0.69 -5.79
C ALA A 264 9.74 0.21 -4.59
N ASN A 265 9.78 -0.34 -3.38
CA ASN A 265 10.17 0.42 -2.19
C ASN A 265 11.65 0.83 -2.24
N ALA A 266 12.56 -0.07 -2.63
CA ALA A 266 13.98 0.24 -2.76
C ALA A 266 14.22 1.36 -3.77
N LEU A 267 13.53 1.30 -4.92
CA LEU A 267 13.62 2.34 -5.95
C LEU A 267 13.08 3.69 -5.46
N ARG A 268 11.90 3.69 -4.83
CA ARG A 268 11.33 4.90 -4.23
C ARG A 268 12.29 5.51 -3.20
N GLN A 269 12.83 4.70 -2.29
CA GLN A 269 13.76 5.16 -1.25
C GLN A 269 15.06 5.74 -1.83
N ALA A 270 15.60 5.14 -2.90
CA ALA A 270 16.75 5.69 -3.60
C ALA A 270 16.47 7.07 -4.22
N MET A 271 15.24 7.30 -4.66
CA MET A 271 14.81 8.53 -5.33
C MET A 271 14.19 9.56 -4.38
N SER A 272 13.89 9.17 -3.13
CA SER A 272 13.36 10.05 -2.10
C SER A 272 14.39 10.41 -1.02
N GLY A 273 15.67 10.08 -1.23
CA GLY A 273 16.75 10.43 -0.31
C GLY A 273 16.87 9.57 0.95
N ASP A 274 16.11 8.47 1.05
CA ASP A 274 16.20 7.52 2.16
C ASP A 274 17.44 6.60 2.06
N LEU A 275 18.05 6.52 0.87
CA LEU A 275 19.30 5.81 0.59
C LEU A 275 20.38 6.80 0.13
N PRO A 276 21.67 6.39 0.10
CA PRO A 276 22.74 7.25 -0.39
C PRO A 276 22.45 7.85 -1.78
N GLU A 277 22.96 9.05 -2.03
CA GLU A 277 22.79 9.70 -3.33
C GLU A 277 23.24 8.79 -4.48
N ASN A 278 22.42 8.74 -5.54
CA ASN A 278 22.65 7.90 -6.73
C ASN A 278 22.64 6.38 -6.49
N GLU A 279 22.11 5.89 -5.35
CA GLU A 279 22.05 4.46 -5.04
C GLU A 279 21.39 3.64 -6.17
N GLN A 280 20.34 4.17 -6.80
CA GLN A 280 19.63 3.52 -7.91
C GLN A 280 20.48 3.23 -9.16
N PHE A 281 21.68 3.83 -9.26
CA PHE A 281 22.60 3.66 -10.39
C PHE A 281 23.85 2.86 -10.04
N THR A 282 23.98 2.41 -8.78
CA THR A 282 25.12 1.57 -8.37
C THR A 282 25.04 0.19 -9.02
N ASP A 283 26.20 -0.44 -9.24
CA ASP A 283 26.25 -1.83 -9.70
C ASP A 283 25.56 -2.76 -8.69
N GLU A 284 25.72 -2.50 -7.39
CA GLU A 284 25.08 -3.27 -6.31
C GLU A 284 23.55 -3.19 -6.39
N PHE A 285 22.97 -1.99 -6.55
CA PHE A 285 21.52 -1.86 -6.69
C PHE A 285 21.00 -2.55 -7.95
N ALA A 286 21.69 -2.39 -9.07
CA ALA A 286 21.31 -3.05 -10.31
C ALA A 286 21.37 -4.58 -10.20
N ASP A 287 22.40 -5.13 -9.57
CA ASP A 287 22.58 -6.57 -9.40
C ASP A 287 21.60 -7.16 -8.37
N GLU A 288 21.53 -6.58 -7.17
CA GLU A 288 20.76 -7.16 -6.06
C GLU A 288 19.25 -6.89 -6.15
N VAL A 289 18.87 -5.68 -6.61
CA VAL A 289 17.46 -5.28 -6.69
C VAL A 289 16.87 -5.61 -8.06
N LEU A 290 17.57 -5.29 -9.15
CA LEU A 290 16.98 -5.28 -10.49
C LEU A 290 17.30 -6.51 -11.34
N ASP A 291 18.49 -7.13 -11.24
CA ASP A 291 18.97 -8.13 -12.21
C ASP A 291 18.00 -9.29 -12.39
N LEU A 292 17.64 -9.95 -11.27
CA LEU A 292 16.73 -11.09 -11.27
C LEU A 292 15.28 -10.72 -11.65
N CYS A 293 14.91 -9.44 -11.73
CA CYS A 293 13.62 -9.06 -12.29
C CYS A 293 13.54 -9.40 -13.79
N ILE A 294 12.77 -10.44 -14.13
CA ILE A 294 12.62 -10.94 -15.51
C ILE A 294 11.99 -9.90 -16.47
N GLY A 295 11.32 -8.86 -15.95
CA GLY A 295 10.58 -7.92 -16.79
C GLY A 295 9.30 -8.52 -17.41
N CYS A 296 8.77 -9.60 -16.84
CA CYS A 296 7.60 -10.34 -17.35
C CYS A 296 6.26 -9.59 -17.32
N LYS A 297 6.21 -8.38 -16.73
CA LYS A 297 4.99 -7.58 -16.52
C LYS A 297 3.87 -8.27 -15.71
N GLY A 298 4.18 -9.33 -14.97
CA GLY A 298 3.23 -9.93 -14.03
C GLY A 298 2.76 -8.93 -12.98
N CYS A 299 3.66 -8.09 -12.48
CA CYS A 299 3.33 -7.02 -11.53
C CYS A 299 2.30 -6.01 -12.06
N ALA A 300 2.41 -5.59 -13.32
CA ALA A 300 1.45 -4.67 -13.93
C ALA A 300 0.04 -5.28 -14.13
N ARG A 301 -0.12 -6.60 -14.01
CA ARG A 301 -1.40 -7.30 -14.23
C ARG A 301 -2.00 -7.93 -12.99
N ASP A 302 -1.16 -8.55 -12.18
CA ASP A 302 -1.56 -9.35 -11.02
C ASP A 302 -1.48 -8.51 -9.72
N CYS A 303 -0.73 -7.40 -9.71
CA CYS A 303 -0.70 -6.51 -8.55
C CYS A 303 -2.01 -5.73 -8.46
N PRO A 304 -2.66 -5.68 -7.29
CA PRO A 304 -3.82 -4.82 -7.07
C PRO A 304 -3.61 -3.34 -7.43
N SER A 305 -2.40 -2.82 -7.23
CA SER A 305 -2.04 -1.45 -7.61
C SER A 305 -1.49 -1.31 -9.03
N GLU A 306 -1.38 -2.40 -9.78
CA GLU A 306 -0.86 -2.39 -11.16
C GLU A 306 0.55 -1.80 -11.31
N VAL A 307 1.40 -1.95 -10.28
CA VAL A 307 2.80 -1.48 -10.29
C VAL A 307 3.56 -2.11 -11.48
N ASP A 308 4.03 -1.29 -12.41
CA ASP A 308 4.82 -1.74 -13.57
C ASP A 308 6.34 -1.67 -13.29
N MET A 309 6.80 -2.61 -12.45
CA MET A 309 8.23 -2.77 -12.13
C MET A 309 9.07 -3.11 -13.37
N ALA A 310 8.48 -3.75 -14.38
CA ALA A 310 9.22 -4.09 -15.60
C ALA A 310 9.59 -2.82 -16.37
N LYS A 311 8.64 -1.90 -16.52
CA LYS A 311 8.87 -0.62 -17.19
C LYS A 311 9.76 0.31 -16.38
N MET A 312 9.58 0.35 -15.05
CA MET A 312 10.50 1.11 -14.17
C MET A 312 11.94 0.59 -14.26
N LYS A 313 12.15 -0.73 -14.26
CA LYS A 313 13.48 -1.34 -14.45
C LYS A 313 14.12 -0.88 -15.77
N VAL A 314 13.34 -0.81 -16.85
CA VAL A 314 13.87 -0.40 -18.17
C VAL A 314 14.39 1.03 -18.14
N GLU A 315 13.66 1.97 -17.52
CA GLU A 315 14.11 3.37 -17.38
C GLU A 315 15.41 3.47 -16.58
N VAL A 316 15.44 2.83 -15.40
CA VAL A 316 16.59 2.89 -14.50
C VAL A 316 17.83 2.29 -15.15
N LEU A 317 17.71 1.11 -15.78
CA LEU A 317 18.83 0.49 -16.49
C LEU A 317 19.21 1.26 -17.77
N HIS A 318 18.27 1.93 -18.42
CA HIS A 318 18.57 2.80 -19.56
C HIS A 318 19.48 3.95 -19.11
N GLU A 319 19.12 4.63 -18.03
CA GLU A 319 19.92 5.71 -17.48
C GLU A 319 21.26 5.20 -16.94
N GLN A 320 21.29 4.06 -16.24
CA GLN A 320 22.54 3.44 -15.79
C GLN A 320 23.48 3.15 -16.98
N HIS A 321 22.96 2.63 -18.10
CA HIS A 321 23.74 2.45 -19.31
C HIS A 321 24.21 3.76 -19.96
N ARG A 322 23.47 4.86 -19.82
CA ARG A 322 23.92 6.17 -20.28
C ARG A 322 25.07 6.71 -19.44
N ARG A 323 25.04 6.49 -18.13
CA ARG A 323 26.06 6.96 -17.18
C ARG A 323 27.34 6.13 -17.23
N HIS A 324 27.21 4.80 -17.21
CA HIS A 324 28.35 3.88 -17.05
C HIS A 324 28.73 3.14 -18.34
N GLY A 325 27.87 3.21 -19.37
CA GLY A 325 28.00 2.43 -20.60
C GLY A 325 27.49 1.00 -20.42
N ALA A 326 27.07 0.38 -21.52
CA ALA A 326 26.70 -1.04 -21.50
C ALA A 326 27.91 -1.94 -21.26
N GLY A 327 27.75 -2.97 -20.42
CA GLY A 327 28.79 -3.94 -20.10
C GLY A 327 29.18 -4.81 -21.30
N LEU A 328 30.29 -5.55 -21.17
CA LEU A 328 30.71 -6.50 -22.21
C LEU A 328 29.63 -7.56 -22.47
N ARG A 329 29.00 -8.08 -21.40
CA ARG A 329 27.91 -9.04 -21.48
C ARG A 329 26.75 -8.49 -22.32
N ASP A 330 26.29 -7.28 -22.05
CA ASP A 330 25.15 -6.67 -22.75
C ASP A 330 25.48 -6.41 -24.22
N ARG A 331 26.69 -5.92 -24.51
CA ARG A 331 27.15 -5.73 -25.89
C ARG A 331 27.21 -7.04 -26.66
N LEU A 332 27.65 -8.13 -26.01
CA LEU A 332 27.67 -9.45 -26.63
C LEU A 332 26.26 -9.93 -26.94
N PHE A 333 25.34 -9.87 -25.97
CA PHE A 333 23.95 -10.28 -26.18
C PHE A 333 23.22 -9.41 -27.22
N ALA A 334 23.43 -8.09 -27.20
CA ALA A 334 22.84 -7.17 -28.18
C ALA A 334 23.34 -7.42 -29.61
N ASN A 335 24.52 -8.02 -29.78
CA ASN A 335 25.13 -8.32 -31.07
C ASN A 335 25.24 -9.83 -31.34
N ILE A 336 24.34 -10.63 -30.76
CA ILE A 336 24.41 -12.09 -30.83
C ILE A 336 24.38 -12.62 -32.26
N ASP A 337 23.70 -11.94 -33.19
CA ASP A 337 23.66 -12.34 -34.60
C ASP A 337 25.03 -12.25 -35.27
N ALA A 338 25.74 -11.12 -35.06
CA ALA A 338 27.08 -10.92 -35.61
C ALA A 338 28.08 -11.90 -34.99
N LEU A 339 27.98 -12.14 -33.68
CA LEU A 339 28.80 -13.13 -32.99
C LEU A 339 28.51 -14.55 -33.47
N SER A 340 27.24 -14.89 -33.69
CA SER A 340 26.82 -16.20 -34.19
C SER A 340 27.29 -16.43 -35.63
N ALA A 341 27.33 -15.39 -36.47
CA ALA A 341 27.90 -15.48 -37.80
C ALA A 341 29.41 -15.79 -37.77
N VAL A 342 30.16 -15.09 -36.90
CA VAL A 342 31.60 -15.36 -36.70
C VAL A 342 31.83 -16.76 -36.13
N GLY A 343 31.05 -17.15 -35.11
CA GLY A 343 31.13 -18.48 -34.50
C GLY A 343 30.81 -19.60 -35.51
N SER A 344 29.84 -19.37 -36.40
CA SER A 344 29.52 -20.32 -37.48
C SER A 344 30.64 -20.43 -38.51
N ALA A 345 31.30 -19.32 -38.86
CA ALA A 345 32.46 -19.33 -39.76
C ALA A 345 33.68 -20.03 -39.13
N LEU A 346 33.80 -19.99 -37.81
CA LEU A 346 34.85 -20.65 -37.02
C LEU A 346 34.37 -21.92 -36.31
N ALA A 347 33.37 -22.60 -36.88
CA ALA A 347 32.67 -23.72 -36.23
C ALA A 347 33.58 -24.77 -35.58
N PRO A 348 34.72 -25.22 -36.18
CA PRO A 348 35.60 -26.17 -35.52
C PRO A 348 36.15 -25.67 -34.17
N LEU A 349 36.47 -24.38 -34.07
CA LEU A 349 36.99 -23.77 -32.83
C LEU A 349 35.86 -23.52 -31.83
N SER A 350 34.71 -23.01 -32.29
CA SER A 350 33.54 -22.79 -31.43
C SER A 350 33.03 -24.10 -30.81
N ASN A 351 32.93 -25.17 -31.61
CA ASN A 351 32.53 -26.49 -31.12
C ASN A 351 33.55 -27.08 -30.15
N LEU A 352 34.85 -26.86 -30.39
CA LEU A 352 35.90 -27.28 -29.47
C LEU A 352 35.76 -26.56 -28.13
N ALA A 353 35.57 -25.24 -28.14
CA ALA A 353 35.39 -24.45 -26.94
C ALA A 353 34.18 -24.92 -26.09
N SER A 354 33.04 -25.22 -26.73
CA SER A 354 31.86 -25.77 -26.05
C SER A 354 32.02 -27.21 -25.55
N SER A 355 33.06 -27.92 -25.99
CA SER A 355 33.35 -29.31 -25.59
C SER A 355 34.35 -29.43 -24.44
N VAL A 356 34.98 -28.32 -24.04
CA VAL A 356 35.84 -28.28 -22.85
C VAL A 356 34.96 -28.17 -21.60
N PRO A 357 35.13 -29.04 -20.58
CA PRO A 357 34.29 -29.06 -19.38
C PRO A 357 34.31 -27.76 -18.57
#